data_AF-A0A5E8H8L3-F1
#
_entry.id   AF-A0A5E8H8L3-F1
#
_cell.length_a   1.000
_cell.length_b   1.000
_cell.length_c   1.000
_cell.angle_alpha   90.00
_cell.angle_beta   90.00
_cell.angle_gamma   90.00
#
_symmetry.space_group_name_H-M   'P 1'
#
loop_
_entity.id
_entity.type
_entity.pdbx_description
1 polymer ?
#
loop_
_entity_poly.entity_id
_entity_poly.type
_entity_poly.pdbx_seq_one_letter_code
_entity_poly.pdbx_strand_id
1 'polypeptide(L)'
;MKKIFLILIILNTNMKLAAKDKYIPIAGTEVNIRKDPNLNSQVIIQLPITKLVKIKPNMKVRDTINNVSGNWIFIETGYSSKDENKDGWVFDTYLGTSEKFKKPKRWTFKEFNGTSGDYYLNLKMKEDATYKFSYELCAGANCLPKTECFNKLDKKIVKKGYILCEGNGVILIYRDLVWLKHYGEETNEYLYIKNKKLCMQGMLEDDCD
;
A
#
# COMPACT_ATOMS: atom_id res chain seq x y z
N MET A 1 -27.30 15.31 59.35
CA MET A 1 -26.07 15.39 58.52
C MET A 1 -25.79 14.03 57.90
N LYS A 2 -25.95 13.90 56.58
CA LYS A 2 -25.21 12.95 55.71
C LYS A 2 -25.64 13.24 54.27
N LYS A 3 -24.92 14.14 53.60
CA LYS A 3 -25.05 14.38 52.16
C LYS A 3 -24.39 13.19 51.46
N ILE A 4 -25.18 12.35 50.80
CA ILE A 4 -24.66 11.30 49.91
C ILE A 4 -24.26 12.00 48.62
N PHE A 5 -22.95 12.08 48.38
CA PHE A 5 -22.36 12.59 47.15
C PHE A 5 -22.43 11.44 46.12
N LEU A 6 -23.40 11.49 45.21
CA LEU A 6 -23.49 10.54 44.10
C LEU A 6 -22.47 10.98 43.04
N ILE A 7 -21.33 10.29 42.99
CA ILE A 7 -20.30 10.50 41.98
C ILE A 7 -20.84 9.98 40.64
N LEU A 8 -21.08 10.89 39.69
CA LEU A 8 -21.31 10.56 38.29
C LEU A 8 -20.00 9.99 37.71
N ILE A 9 -19.95 8.68 37.51
CA ILE A 9 -18.91 8.04 36.70
C ILE A 9 -19.27 8.29 35.23
N ILE A 10 -18.81 9.41 34.69
CA ILE A 10 -18.71 9.63 33.25
C ILE A 10 -17.32 9.14 32.87
N LEU A 11 -17.21 7.99 32.18
CA LEU A 11 -16.19 7.69 31.16
C LEU A 11 -16.23 6.20 30.80
N ASN A 12 -16.68 5.92 29.60
CA ASN A 12 -15.84 5.35 28.54
C ASN A 12 -16.73 5.16 27.31
N THR A 13 -16.91 6.24 26.54
CA THR A 13 -17.24 6.07 25.14
C THR A 13 -16.04 5.38 24.50
N ASN A 14 -16.12 4.06 24.37
CA ASN A 14 -15.33 3.32 23.40
C ASN A 14 -15.77 3.83 22.02
N MET A 15 -15.26 5.00 21.60
CA MET A 15 -15.10 5.29 20.19
C MET A 15 -14.16 4.21 19.68
N LYS A 16 -14.73 3.09 19.22
CA LYS A 16 -14.08 2.27 18.21
C LYS A 16 -13.88 3.22 17.05
N LEU A 17 -12.69 3.82 17.00
CA LEU A 17 -12.18 4.43 15.79
C LEU A 17 -12.34 3.35 14.72
N ALA A 18 -13.24 3.59 13.76
CA ALA A 18 -13.40 2.68 12.64
C ALA A 18 -12.01 2.51 12.04
N ALA A 19 -11.41 1.32 12.18
CA ALA A 19 -10.11 1.06 11.63
C ALA A 19 -10.25 1.30 10.12
N LYS A 20 -9.54 2.30 9.58
CA LYS A 20 -9.38 2.50 8.14
C LYS A 20 -9.06 1.12 7.57
N ASP A 21 -9.90 0.61 6.68
CA ASP A 21 -9.71 -0.72 6.10
C ASP A 21 -8.28 -0.80 5.55
N LYS A 22 -7.45 -1.66 6.16
CA LYS A 22 -6.03 -1.74 5.86
C LYS A 22 -5.84 -2.71 4.70
N TYR A 23 -5.68 -2.17 3.50
CA TYR A 23 -5.31 -2.94 2.33
C TYR A 23 -3.87 -3.39 2.42
N ILE A 24 -3.61 -4.60 1.92
CA ILE A 24 -2.29 -5.22 1.92
C ILE A 24 -1.91 -5.52 0.47
N PRO A 25 -0.72 -5.11 0.00
CA PRO A 25 -0.25 -5.45 -1.33
C PRO A 25 0.21 -6.91 -1.40
N ILE A 26 0.01 -7.53 -2.57
CA ILE A 26 0.65 -8.78 -2.94
C ILE A 26 2.15 -8.56 -3.16
N ALA A 27 2.97 -9.41 -2.54
CA ALA A 27 4.44 -9.35 -2.48
C ALA A 27 5.13 -10.44 -3.32
N GLY A 28 4.65 -10.65 -4.55
CA GLY A 28 5.21 -11.58 -5.50
C GLY A 28 4.55 -11.44 -6.87
N THR A 29 5.21 -11.98 -7.90
CA THR A 29 4.69 -12.00 -9.27
C THR A 29 3.74 -13.20 -9.43
N GLU A 30 2.55 -12.97 -9.99
CA GLU A 30 1.54 -14.00 -10.29
C GLU A 30 1.21 -14.96 -9.13
N VAL A 31 0.92 -14.38 -7.96
CA VAL A 31 0.63 -15.13 -6.75
C VAL A 31 -0.69 -15.88 -6.86
N ASN A 32 -0.62 -17.20 -6.72
CA ASN A 32 -1.78 -18.09 -6.72
C ASN A 32 -2.67 -17.87 -5.49
N ILE A 33 -3.93 -17.53 -5.73
CA ILE A 33 -5.00 -17.55 -4.73
C ILE A 33 -5.75 -18.86 -4.88
N ARG A 34 -5.88 -19.60 -3.79
CA ARG A 34 -6.38 -20.97 -3.80
C ARG A 34 -7.72 -21.13 -3.09
N LYS A 35 -8.48 -22.15 -3.48
CA LYS A 35 -9.77 -22.47 -2.86
C LYS A 35 -9.64 -22.95 -1.41
N ASP A 36 -8.59 -23.70 -1.11
CA ASP A 36 -8.29 -24.26 0.21
C ASP A 36 -6.84 -23.95 0.61
N PRO A 37 -6.52 -23.93 1.93
CA PRO A 37 -5.21 -23.55 2.44
C PRO A 37 -4.17 -24.68 2.31
N ASN A 38 -3.88 -25.10 1.08
CA ASN A 38 -2.83 -26.06 0.77
C ASN A 38 -2.34 -25.91 -0.69
N LEU A 39 -1.12 -26.37 -0.97
CA LEU A 39 -0.48 -26.23 -2.29
C LEU A 39 -1.17 -27.01 -3.42
N ASN A 40 -1.93 -28.06 -3.09
CA ASN A 40 -2.58 -28.92 -4.06
C ASN A 40 -4.00 -28.44 -4.42
N SER A 41 -4.52 -27.45 -3.69
CA SER A 41 -5.86 -26.90 -3.95
C SER A 41 -5.90 -26.13 -5.26
N GLN A 42 -7.09 -26.11 -5.88
CA GLN A 42 -7.37 -25.37 -7.10
C GLN A 42 -6.96 -23.90 -6.97
N VAL A 43 -6.26 -23.39 -7.98
CA VAL A 43 -6.01 -21.94 -8.14
C VAL A 43 -7.26 -21.30 -8.72
N ILE A 44 -7.80 -20.28 -8.03
CA ILE A 44 -9.00 -19.54 -8.44
C ILE A 44 -8.61 -18.32 -9.29
N ILE A 45 -7.53 -17.63 -8.90
CA ILE A 45 -6.99 -16.46 -9.59
C ILE A 45 -5.49 -16.33 -9.28
N GLN A 46 -4.75 -15.70 -10.20
CA GLN A 46 -3.40 -15.22 -9.96
C GLN A 46 -3.43 -13.70 -9.82
N LEU A 47 -2.81 -13.19 -8.75
CA LEU A 47 -2.73 -11.75 -8.53
C LEU A 47 -1.30 -11.24 -8.81
N PRO A 48 -1.16 -10.12 -9.54
CA PRO A 48 0.15 -9.52 -9.74
C PRO A 48 0.67 -8.88 -8.44
N ILE A 49 1.97 -8.58 -8.42
CA ILE A 49 2.59 -7.76 -7.38
C ILE A 49 1.85 -6.42 -7.27
N THR A 50 1.90 -5.78 -6.09
CA THR A 50 1.21 -4.53 -5.74
C THR A 50 -0.32 -4.57 -5.71
N LYS A 51 -0.97 -5.62 -6.25
CA LYS A 51 -2.43 -5.77 -6.16
C LYS A 51 -2.86 -5.71 -4.70
N LEU A 52 -3.81 -4.83 -4.40
CA LEU A 52 -4.34 -4.65 -3.05
C LEU A 52 -5.41 -5.68 -2.74
N VAL A 53 -5.30 -6.28 -1.56
CA VAL A 53 -6.25 -7.27 -1.03
C VAL A 53 -6.60 -6.91 0.42
N LYS A 54 -7.73 -7.43 0.90
CA LYS A 54 -8.12 -7.30 2.31
C LYS A 54 -7.96 -8.64 3.01
N ILE A 55 -7.30 -8.66 4.17
CA ILE A 55 -7.21 -9.87 4.98
C ILE A 55 -8.53 -10.08 5.72
N LYS A 56 -9.12 -11.27 5.61
CA LYS A 56 -10.27 -11.63 6.42
C LYS A 56 -9.83 -11.99 7.84
N PRO A 57 -10.25 -11.25 8.88
CA PRO A 57 -9.80 -11.50 10.24
C PRO A 57 -10.12 -12.93 10.69
N ASN A 58 -9.24 -13.50 11.52
CA ASN A 58 -9.41 -14.81 12.16
C ASN A 58 -9.46 -16.03 11.21
N MET A 59 -9.29 -15.86 9.90
CA MET A 59 -9.18 -16.97 8.94
C MET A 59 -7.71 -17.21 8.58
N LYS A 60 -7.04 -18.01 9.41
CA LYS A 60 -5.64 -18.41 9.21
C LYS A 60 -5.43 -19.89 9.55
N VAL A 61 -4.59 -20.56 8.77
CA VAL A 61 -4.19 -21.95 8.99
C VAL A 61 -2.67 -22.03 8.97
N ARG A 62 -2.06 -22.49 10.07
CA ARG A 62 -0.60 -22.66 10.14
C ARG A 62 -0.18 -23.83 9.26
N ASP A 63 0.90 -23.66 8.51
CA ASP A 63 1.47 -24.68 7.65
C ASP A 63 2.97 -24.45 7.43
N THR A 64 3.66 -25.44 6.91
CA THR A 64 5.07 -25.37 6.51
C THR A 64 5.20 -25.72 5.04
N ILE A 65 5.62 -24.75 4.23
CA ILE A 65 5.79 -24.93 2.78
C ILE A 65 7.27 -24.77 2.46
N ASN A 66 7.89 -25.77 1.83
CA ASN A 66 9.31 -25.73 1.43
C ASN A 66 10.25 -25.32 2.59
N ASN A 67 10.04 -25.92 3.78
CA ASN A 67 10.76 -25.59 5.03
C ASN A 67 10.54 -24.17 5.58
N VAL A 68 9.57 -23.43 5.06
CA VAL A 68 9.17 -22.12 5.57
C VAL A 68 7.86 -22.26 6.35
N SER A 69 7.94 -22.13 7.67
CA SER A 69 6.77 -22.09 8.55
C SER A 69 6.05 -20.75 8.40
N GLY A 70 4.74 -20.80 8.23
CA GLY A 70 3.91 -19.60 8.05
C GLY A 70 2.44 -19.91 8.23
N ASN A 71 1.59 -19.09 7.62
CA ASN A 71 0.14 -19.27 7.65
C ASN A 71 -0.44 -19.09 6.26
N TRP A 72 -1.38 -19.95 5.90
CA TRP A 72 -2.38 -19.60 4.90
C TRP A 72 -3.33 -18.58 5.49
N ILE A 73 -3.60 -17.53 4.73
CA ILE A 73 -4.45 -16.40 5.10
C ILE A 73 -5.57 -16.30 4.06
N PHE A 74 -6.81 -16.20 4.52
CA PHE A 74 -7.94 -15.93 3.63
C PHE A 74 -8.00 -14.43 3.30
N ILE A 75 -8.12 -14.11 2.02
CA ILE A 75 -8.14 -12.74 1.51
C ILE A 75 -9.37 -12.48 0.64
N GLU A 76 -9.80 -11.22 0.64
CA GLU A 76 -10.85 -10.70 -0.24
C GLU A 76 -10.20 -9.95 -1.42
N THR A 77 -10.63 -10.27 -2.65
CA THR A 77 -10.01 -9.77 -3.89
C THR A 77 -10.88 -8.77 -4.66
N GLY A 78 -12.20 -8.82 -4.48
CA GLY A 78 -13.18 -8.03 -5.23
C GLY A 78 -13.30 -6.55 -4.84
N TYR A 79 -12.47 -6.06 -3.92
CA TYR A 79 -12.51 -4.64 -3.56
C TYR A 79 -11.93 -3.72 -4.66
N SER A 80 -11.09 -4.25 -5.56
CA SER A 80 -10.37 -3.46 -6.57
C SER A 80 -10.91 -3.60 -8.00
N SER A 81 -11.89 -4.47 -8.27
CA SER A 81 -12.46 -4.63 -9.62
C SER A 81 -13.91 -5.10 -9.61
N LYS A 82 -14.62 -4.85 -10.71
CA LYS A 82 -15.99 -5.33 -11.00
C LYS A 82 -16.07 -6.85 -11.19
N ASP A 83 -15.02 -7.59 -10.84
CA ASP A 83 -14.95 -9.03 -11.01
C ASP A 83 -15.75 -9.70 -9.90
N GLU A 84 -16.34 -10.85 -10.20
CA GLU A 84 -16.92 -11.73 -9.19
C GLU A 84 -15.89 -11.98 -8.08
N ASN A 85 -16.32 -11.90 -6.81
CA ASN A 85 -15.45 -12.09 -5.65
C ASN A 85 -14.72 -13.45 -5.75
N LYS A 86 -13.45 -13.44 -6.14
CA LYS A 86 -12.56 -14.62 -6.21
C LYS A 86 -11.71 -14.72 -4.95
N ASP A 87 -12.39 -14.63 -3.81
CA ASP A 87 -11.77 -14.70 -2.50
C ASP A 87 -11.18 -16.09 -2.25
N GLY A 88 -10.10 -16.16 -1.49
CA GLY A 88 -9.41 -17.43 -1.29
C GLY A 88 -8.19 -17.32 -0.40
N TRP A 89 -7.41 -18.39 -0.37
CA TRP A 89 -6.26 -18.56 0.49
C TRP A 89 -4.96 -18.23 -0.23
N VAL A 90 -4.10 -17.50 0.46
CA VAL A 90 -2.74 -17.20 0.05
C VAL A 90 -1.79 -17.43 1.21
N PHE A 91 -0.59 -17.91 0.92
CA PHE A 91 0.42 -18.07 1.97
C PHE A 91 0.97 -16.70 2.39
N ASP A 92 1.11 -16.48 3.70
CA ASP A 92 1.40 -15.16 4.26
C ASP A 92 2.67 -14.54 3.70
N THR A 93 3.66 -15.34 3.28
CA THR A 93 4.91 -14.87 2.68
C THR A 93 4.72 -14.02 1.42
N TYR A 94 3.54 -14.10 0.78
CA TYR A 94 3.17 -13.30 -0.39
C TYR A 94 2.34 -12.05 -0.04
N LEU A 95 2.19 -11.72 1.25
CA LEU A 95 1.50 -10.53 1.72
C LEU A 95 2.49 -9.50 2.26
N GLY A 96 2.47 -8.29 1.71
CA GLY A 96 3.28 -7.15 2.13
C GLY A 96 2.69 -6.45 3.36
N THR A 97 2.66 -7.12 4.50
CA THR A 97 2.23 -6.51 5.76
C THR A 97 3.30 -5.56 6.29
N SER A 98 2.88 -4.45 6.92
CA SER A 98 3.75 -3.34 7.32
C SER A 98 4.98 -3.74 8.16
N GLU A 99 4.87 -4.77 8.98
CA GLU A 99 5.92 -5.27 9.86
C GLU A 99 7.07 -5.97 9.12
N LYS A 100 6.81 -6.44 7.90
CA LYS A 100 7.79 -7.14 7.05
C LYS A 100 8.68 -6.19 6.28
N PHE A 101 8.20 -4.97 6.04
CA PHE A 101 8.98 -3.93 5.38
C PHE A 101 10.13 -3.48 6.27
N LYS A 102 11.33 -3.39 5.68
CA LYS A 102 12.55 -2.93 6.36
C LYS A 102 13.24 -1.86 5.52
N LYS A 103 13.86 -0.89 6.19
CA LYS A 103 14.71 0.10 5.52
C LYS A 103 15.97 -0.62 4.99
N PRO A 104 16.28 -0.57 3.69
CA PRO A 104 17.51 -1.17 3.18
C PRO A 104 18.74 -0.43 3.71
N LYS A 105 19.85 -1.15 3.89
CA LYS A 105 21.13 -0.54 4.32
C LYS A 105 21.72 0.39 3.26
N ARG A 106 21.50 0.06 1.99
CA ARG A 106 21.92 0.84 0.82
C ARG A 106 20.85 0.75 -0.25
N TRP A 107 20.50 1.89 -0.82
CA TRP A 107 19.56 2.01 -1.93
C TRP A 107 20.29 2.40 -3.21
N THR A 108 19.90 1.81 -4.35
CA THR A 108 20.64 1.95 -5.62
C THR A 108 19.92 2.79 -6.67
N PHE A 109 18.60 2.89 -6.60
CA PHE A 109 17.83 3.72 -7.53
C PHE A 109 17.94 5.18 -7.13
N LYS A 110 18.21 6.05 -8.10
CA LYS A 110 18.38 7.49 -7.86
C LYS A 110 17.13 8.29 -8.14
N GLU A 111 16.31 7.81 -9.07
CA GLU A 111 15.11 8.49 -9.50
C GLU A 111 14.06 7.50 -9.99
N PHE A 112 12.82 7.98 -10.03
CA PHE A 112 11.71 7.33 -10.67
C PHE A 112 10.78 8.43 -11.18
N ASN A 113 10.29 8.26 -12.40
CA ASN A 113 9.36 9.16 -13.06
C ASN A 113 8.26 8.29 -13.67
N GLY A 114 7.03 8.45 -13.24
CA GLY A 114 5.90 7.68 -13.75
C GLY A 114 4.71 8.56 -14.06
N THR A 115 3.94 8.18 -15.08
CA THR A 115 2.77 8.93 -15.56
C THR A 115 1.54 8.05 -15.66
N SER A 116 0.39 8.56 -15.21
CA SER A 116 -0.91 7.89 -15.35
C SER A 116 -1.97 8.91 -15.72
N GLY A 117 -2.33 8.98 -17.01
CA GLY A 117 -3.14 10.09 -17.53
C GLY A 117 -2.46 11.44 -17.24
N ASP A 118 -3.19 12.36 -16.58
CA ASP A 118 -2.68 13.69 -16.20
C ASP A 118 -1.86 13.69 -14.91
N TYR A 119 -1.68 12.53 -14.28
CA TYR A 119 -0.90 12.38 -13.06
C TYR A 119 0.58 12.11 -13.39
N TYR A 120 1.48 12.91 -12.82
CA TYR A 120 2.94 12.76 -12.94
C TYR A 120 3.57 12.66 -11.55
N LEU A 121 4.29 11.58 -11.27
CA LEU A 121 5.06 11.37 -10.04
C LEU A 121 6.56 11.42 -10.33
N ASN A 122 7.26 12.34 -9.69
CA ASN A 122 8.73 12.41 -9.68
C ASN A 122 9.25 12.01 -8.31
N LEU A 123 10.25 11.13 -8.28
CA LEU A 123 10.97 10.72 -7.08
C LEU A 123 12.45 10.98 -7.27
N LYS A 124 13.08 11.56 -6.26
CA LYS A 124 14.54 11.68 -6.13
C LYS A 124 14.97 10.94 -4.88
N MET A 125 15.74 9.88 -5.06
CA MET A 125 16.08 8.91 -4.02
C MET A 125 17.57 8.97 -3.69
N LYS A 126 17.91 8.67 -2.44
CA LYS A 126 19.28 8.69 -1.92
C LYS A 126 19.71 7.31 -1.49
N GLU A 127 21.04 7.09 -1.43
CA GLU A 127 21.63 5.81 -1.00
C GLU A 127 21.24 5.40 0.42
N ASP A 128 20.91 6.36 1.28
CA ASP A 128 20.45 6.14 2.66
C ASP A 128 18.96 5.76 2.76
N ALA A 129 18.34 5.39 1.63
CA ALA A 129 16.94 5.00 1.51
C ALA A 129 15.96 6.10 1.98
N THR A 130 16.33 7.36 1.79
CA THR A 130 15.41 8.50 1.86
C THR A 130 15.05 8.98 0.46
N TYR A 131 13.92 9.65 0.33
CA TYR A 131 13.50 10.21 -0.95
C TYR A 131 12.79 11.55 -0.77
N LYS A 132 12.81 12.33 -1.85
CA LYS A 132 11.90 13.46 -2.08
C LYS A 132 10.95 13.07 -3.19
N PHE A 133 9.71 13.53 -3.11
CA PHE A 133 8.75 13.34 -4.18
C PHE A 133 8.11 14.66 -4.55
N SER A 134 7.61 14.71 -5.78
CA SER A 134 6.65 15.72 -6.20
C SER A 134 5.63 15.10 -7.13
N TYR A 135 4.37 15.50 -7.00
CA TYR A 135 3.34 15.18 -7.97
C TYR A 135 2.44 16.37 -8.26
N GLU A 136 1.86 16.37 -9.45
CA GLU A 136 0.98 17.43 -9.91
C GLU A 136 -0.49 17.04 -9.72
N LEU A 137 -1.30 18.00 -9.28
CA LEU A 137 -2.75 17.91 -9.24
C LEU A 137 -3.35 18.92 -10.22
N CYS A 138 -4.42 18.50 -10.89
CA CYS A 138 -5.15 19.31 -11.86
C CYS A 138 -4.32 19.77 -13.07
N ALA A 139 -3.24 19.05 -13.45
CA ALA A 139 -2.49 19.41 -14.65
C ALA A 139 -3.43 19.44 -15.87
N GLY A 140 -3.52 20.59 -16.54
CA GLY A 140 -4.43 20.77 -17.69
C GLY A 140 -5.87 21.20 -17.35
N ALA A 141 -6.23 21.39 -16.08
CA ALA A 141 -7.56 21.84 -15.66
C ALA A 141 -7.50 23.10 -14.77
N ASN A 142 -8.64 23.81 -14.64
CA ASN A 142 -8.78 24.91 -13.68
C ASN A 142 -8.78 24.37 -12.25
N CYS A 143 -7.60 24.25 -11.64
CA CYS A 143 -7.49 23.79 -10.27
C CYS A 143 -8.13 24.80 -9.32
N LEU A 144 -9.11 24.35 -8.53
CA LEU A 144 -9.71 25.18 -7.50
C LEU A 144 -8.64 25.48 -6.43
N PRO A 145 -8.52 26.74 -5.95
CA PRO A 145 -7.55 27.09 -4.92
C PRO A 145 -7.63 26.24 -3.63
N LYS A 146 -8.81 25.66 -3.39
CA LYS A 146 -9.11 24.80 -2.23
C LYS A 146 -8.68 23.33 -2.41
N THR A 147 -8.19 22.93 -3.59
CA THR A 147 -7.68 21.57 -3.79
C THR A 147 -6.46 21.36 -2.91
N GLU A 148 -6.48 20.31 -2.09
CA GLU A 148 -5.38 19.97 -1.17
C GLU A 148 -4.54 18.80 -1.73
N CYS A 149 -3.30 18.70 -1.26
CA CYS A 149 -2.49 17.50 -1.49
C CYS A 149 -3.16 16.28 -0.83
N PHE A 150 -2.90 15.08 -1.36
CA PHE A 150 -3.41 13.83 -0.79
C PHE A 150 -3.01 13.69 0.68
N ASN A 151 -1.78 14.09 1.02
CA ASN A 151 -1.33 14.22 2.40
C ASN A 151 -1.25 15.70 2.81
N LYS A 152 -1.88 16.03 3.94
CA LYS A 152 -1.92 17.40 4.49
C LYS A 152 -0.56 17.93 4.96
N LEU A 153 0.39 17.03 5.20
CA LEU A 153 1.76 17.38 5.58
C LEU A 153 2.61 17.74 4.35
N ASP A 154 2.13 17.45 3.14
CA ASP A 154 2.84 17.78 1.92
C ASP A 154 2.83 19.29 1.71
N LYS A 155 3.95 19.79 1.19
CA LYS A 155 4.08 21.19 0.84
C LYS A 155 3.32 21.44 -0.46
N LYS A 156 2.20 22.16 -0.33
CA LYS A 156 1.39 22.66 -1.44
C LYS A 156 2.02 23.91 -2.05
N ILE A 157 2.25 23.89 -3.36
CA ILE A 157 2.73 25.04 -4.14
C ILE A 157 1.74 25.29 -5.27
N VAL A 158 1.05 26.43 -5.22
CA VAL A 158 0.13 26.83 -6.29
C VAL A 158 0.93 27.40 -7.45
N LYS A 159 0.82 26.78 -8.62
CA LYS A 159 1.41 27.24 -9.88
C LYS A 159 0.29 27.70 -10.82
N LYS A 160 0.64 28.45 -11.86
CA LYS A 160 -0.35 28.86 -12.87
C LYS A 160 -0.82 27.61 -13.62
N GLY A 161 -2.03 27.17 -13.32
CA GLY A 161 -2.70 26.04 -14.00
C GLY A 161 -2.60 24.68 -13.30
N TYR A 162 -1.91 24.56 -12.16
CA TYR A 162 -1.83 23.29 -11.40
C TYR A 162 -1.35 23.52 -9.96
N ILE A 163 -1.47 22.49 -9.13
CA ILE A 163 -0.89 22.45 -7.78
C ILE A 163 0.24 21.42 -7.78
N LEU A 164 1.41 21.82 -7.30
CA LEU A 164 2.53 20.92 -7.05
C LEU A 164 2.53 20.54 -5.57
N CYS A 165 2.50 19.25 -5.28
CA CYS A 165 2.61 18.69 -3.95
C CYS A 165 4.00 18.07 -3.78
N GLU A 166 4.77 18.57 -2.81
CA GLU A 166 6.12 18.10 -2.53
C GLU A 166 6.21 17.50 -1.13
N GLY A 167 6.97 16.42 -0.99
CA GLY A 167 7.25 15.83 0.31
C GLY A 167 8.54 15.02 0.33
N ASN A 168 8.76 14.36 1.45
CA ASN A 168 9.90 13.48 1.66
C ASN A 168 9.49 12.29 2.52
N GLY A 169 10.28 11.22 2.46
CA GLY A 169 9.99 10.02 3.22
C GLY A 169 11.14 9.03 3.25
N VAL A 170 10.83 7.82 3.72
CA VAL A 170 11.77 6.70 3.78
C VAL A 170 11.30 5.56 2.91
N ILE A 171 12.25 4.93 2.23
CA ILE A 171 12.01 3.75 1.40
C ILE A 171 12.12 2.53 2.30
N LEU A 172 11.08 1.70 2.31
CA LEU A 172 11.10 0.40 2.93
C LEU A 172 10.88 -0.68 1.88
N ILE A 173 11.50 -1.85 2.08
CA ILE A 173 11.42 -2.96 1.13
C ILE A 173 10.94 -4.24 1.81
N TYR A 174 10.18 -5.04 1.06
CA TYR A 174 9.88 -6.43 1.39
C TYR A 174 9.86 -7.25 0.10
N ARG A 175 10.83 -8.15 -0.07
CA ARG A 175 11.10 -8.81 -1.36
C ARG A 175 11.29 -7.72 -2.43
N ASP A 176 10.55 -7.83 -3.54
CA ASP A 176 10.56 -6.86 -4.62
C ASP A 176 9.55 -5.72 -4.43
N LEU A 177 8.75 -5.71 -3.36
CA LEU A 177 7.89 -4.57 -3.04
C LEU A 177 8.69 -3.43 -2.42
N VAL A 178 8.37 -2.22 -2.85
CA VAL A 178 8.98 -0.98 -2.41
C VAL A 178 7.87 -0.07 -1.88
N TRP A 179 7.92 0.22 -0.59
CA TRP A 179 7.00 1.10 0.08
C TRP A 179 7.64 2.45 0.34
N LEU A 180 7.11 3.48 -0.31
CA LEU A 180 7.47 4.88 -0.10
C LEU A 180 6.73 5.38 1.14
N LYS A 181 7.25 5.09 2.33
CA LYS A 181 6.59 5.42 3.60
C LYS A 181 6.43 6.94 3.74
N HIS A 182 5.23 7.38 4.13
CA HIS A 182 4.63 8.73 4.01
C HIS A 182 3.73 8.89 2.78
N TYR A 183 4.26 8.59 1.59
CA TYR A 183 3.49 8.66 0.34
C TYR A 183 2.46 7.51 0.27
N GLY A 184 2.94 6.27 0.36
CA GLY A 184 2.12 5.06 0.25
C GLY A 184 1.23 4.78 1.46
N GLU A 185 1.43 5.44 2.60
CA GLU A 185 0.52 5.32 3.76
C GLU A 185 -0.87 5.91 3.47
N GLU A 186 -0.93 6.94 2.62
CA GLU A 186 -2.18 7.61 2.27
C GLU A 186 -2.74 7.14 0.92
N THR A 187 -1.87 6.89 -0.07
CA THR A 187 -2.30 6.49 -1.41
C THR A 187 -2.56 4.99 -1.57
N ASN A 188 -2.02 4.15 -0.67
CA ASN A 188 -1.89 2.70 -0.88
C ASN A 188 -1.13 2.33 -2.16
N GLU A 189 -0.32 3.24 -2.69
CA GLU A 189 0.51 2.97 -3.85
C GLU A 189 1.86 2.38 -3.42
N TYR A 190 2.28 1.39 -4.18
CA TYR A 190 3.52 0.67 -3.98
C TYR A 190 4.30 0.67 -5.28
N LEU A 191 5.60 0.87 -5.16
CA LEU A 191 6.53 0.55 -6.22
C LEU A 191 6.90 -0.94 -6.13
N TYR A 192 7.44 -1.48 -7.20
CA TYR A 192 8.07 -2.79 -7.19
C TYR A 192 9.32 -2.83 -8.07
N ILE A 193 10.19 -3.80 -7.82
CA ILE A 193 11.41 -4.02 -8.59
C ILE A 193 11.16 -5.14 -9.60
N LYS A 194 11.32 -4.84 -10.88
CA LYS A 194 11.28 -5.83 -11.98
C LYS A 194 12.46 -5.56 -12.89
N ASN A 195 13.24 -6.60 -13.23
CA ASN A 195 14.38 -6.49 -14.15
C ASN A 195 15.39 -5.35 -13.82
N LYS A 196 15.69 -5.15 -12.53
CA LYS A 196 16.56 -4.05 -12.03
C LYS A 196 16.04 -2.64 -12.37
N LYS A 197 14.74 -2.49 -12.59
CA LYS A 197 14.02 -1.21 -12.70
C LYS A 197 13.00 -1.07 -11.57
N LEU A 198 12.61 0.16 -11.27
CA LEU A 198 11.46 0.46 -10.42
C LEU A 198 10.25 0.64 -11.31
N CYS A 199 9.14 0.04 -10.90
CA CYS A 199 7.87 0.09 -11.60
C CYS A 199 6.73 0.45 -10.65
N MET A 200 5.66 1.04 -11.17
CA MET A 200 4.39 1.28 -10.48
C MET A 200 3.22 0.79 -11.34
N GLN A 201 2.32 0.02 -10.75
CA GLN A 201 1.13 -0.44 -11.45
C GLN A 201 0.25 0.75 -11.89
N GLY A 202 -0.12 0.78 -13.17
CA GLY A 202 -0.98 1.82 -13.74
C GLY A 202 -0.24 3.07 -14.20
N MET A 203 1.09 3.09 -14.10
CA MET A 203 1.94 4.12 -14.71
C MET A 203 2.55 3.61 -16.02
N LEU A 204 2.61 4.48 -17.03
CA LEU A 204 3.26 4.23 -18.29
C LEU A 204 4.77 4.24 -18.08
N GLU A 205 5.38 3.07 -18.14
CA GLU A 205 6.79 2.85 -17.85
C GLU A 205 7.36 1.82 -18.82
N ASP A 206 8.46 2.15 -19.49
CA ASP A 206 9.11 1.23 -20.41
C ASP A 206 9.65 -0.02 -19.68
N ASP A 207 9.24 -1.20 -20.15
CA ASP A 207 9.62 -2.53 -19.67
C ASP A 207 9.06 -2.93 -18.28
N CYS A 208 7.97 -2.32 -17.82
CA CYS A 208 7.28 -2.69 -16.58
C CYS A 208 6.08 -3.64 -16.80
N ASP A 209 5.54 -3.70 -18.02
CA ASP A 209 4.50 -4.66 -18.44
C ASP A 209 5.05 -6.05 -18.78
#